data_AF-A0AAD6XJC6-F1
#
_entry.id   AF-A0AAD6XJC6-F1
#
_cell.length_a   1.000
_cell.length_b   1.000
_cell.length_c   1.000
_cell.angle_alpha   90.00
_cell.angle_beta   90.00
_cell.angle_gamma   90.00
#
_symmetry.space_group_name_H-M   'P 1'
#
loop_
_entity.id
_entity.type
_entity.pdbx_description
1 polymer ?
#
loop_
_entity_poly.entity_id
_entity_poly.type
_entity_poly.pdbx_seq_one_letter_code
_entity_poly.pdbx_strand_id
1 'polypeptide(L)'
;FCGALETLFATLDEMQAWHVFCGNPNDAQLPNQLEGHSVKGQVRSAGLTQVAQRCARVYEVGMLLAEFCARYGEGLQMRGATEGGE
;
A
#
# COMPACT_ATOMS: atom_id res chain seq x y z
N PHE A 1 1.89 29.65 -4.71
CA PHE A 1 1.44 28.25 -4.82
C PHE A 1 2.53 27.28 -4.33
N CYS A 2 3.80 27.46 -4.72
CA CYS A 2 4.92 26.60 -4.28
C CYS A 2 5.05 26.45 -2.76
N GLY A 3 5.13 27.56 -2.00
CA GLY A 3 5.31 27.48 -0.54
C GLY A 3 4.21 26.71 0.22
N ALA A 4 2.97 26.75 -0.28
CA ALA A 4 1.88 25.96 0.30
C ALA A 4 2.02 24.47 0.00
N LEU A 5 2.45 24.11 -1.22
CA LEU A 5 2.72 22.72 -1.59
C LEU A 5 3.95 22.16 -0.86
N GLU A 6 5.00 22.96 -0.69
CA GLU A 6 6.19 22.58 0.08
C GLU A 6 5.83 22.25 1.52
N THR A 7 5.00 23.10 2.15
CA THR A 7 4.52 22.85 3.53
C THR A 7 3.68 21.58 3.59
N LEU A 8 2.80 21.36 2.61
CA LEU A 8 1.99 20.15 2.52
C LEU A 8 2.86 18.88 2.40
N PHE A 9 3.84 18.87 1.50
CA PHE A 9 4.70 17.71 1.31
C PHE A 9 5.58 17.44 2.53
N ALA A 10 6.13 18.48 3.15
CA ALA A 10 6.86 18.33 4.41
C ALA A 10 5.99 17.66 5.49
N THR A 11 4.70 18.02 5.56
CA THR A 11 3.77 17.41 6.53
C THR A 11 3.43 15.96 6.17
N LEU A 12 3.30 15.64 4.88
CA LEU A 12 3.01 14.27 4.42
C LEU A 12 4.20 13.32 4.60
N ASP A 13 5.43 13.81 4.46
CA ASP A 13 6.66 13.02 4.60
C ASP A 13 6.90 12.54 6.05
N GLU A 14 6.30 13.20 7.04
CA GLU A 14 6.37 12.81 8.45
C GLU A 14 5.43 11.63 8.80
N MET A 15 4.54 11.24 7.90
CA MET A 15 3.47 10.28 8.15
C MET A 15 3.64 9.00 7.31
N GLN A 16 3.15 7.87 7.82
CA GLN A 16 3.00 6.67 7.01
C GLN A 16 1.90 6.87 5.97
N ALA A 17 2.27 6.87 4.69
CA ALA A 17 1.33 7.06 3.59
C ALA A 17 0.49 5.80 3.33
N TRP A 18 -0.81 6.00 3.13
CA TRP A 18 -1.74 5.01 2.60
C TRP A 18 -2.37 5.57 1.33
N HIS A 19 -2.21 4.88 0.21
CA HIS A 19 -2.64 5.38 -1.09
C HIS A 19 -4.01 4.81 -1.50
N VAL A 20 -4.90 5.68 -1.97
CA VAL A 20 -6.20 5.32 -2.56
C VAL A 20 -6.22 5.74 -4.03
N PHE A 21 -6.48 4.79 -4.92
CA PHE A 21 -6.59 5.04 -6.35
C PHE A 21 -8.06 5.04 -6.79
N CYS A 22 -8.59 6.22 -7.10
CA CYS A 22 -9.96 6.36 -7.59
C CYS A 22 -10.01 6.09 -9.11
N GLY A 23 -10.99 5.30 -9.56
CA GLY A 23 -11.27 5.07 -10.98
C GLY A 23 -12.69 5.47 -11.33
N ASN A 24 -12.86 6.22 -12.43
CA ASN A 24 -14.17 6.52 -12.97
C ASN A 24 -14.67 5.34 -13.83
N PRO A 25 -15.79 4.68 -13.48
CA PRO A 25 -16.25 3.51 -14.23
C PRO A 25 -16.87 3.89 -15.59
N ASN A 26 -17.44 5.09 -15.73
CA ASN A 26 -18.01 5.62 -16.97
C ASN A 26 -18.18 7.14 -16.90
N ASP A 27 -18.13 7.83 -18.04
CA ASP A 27 -18.29 9.29 -18.09
C ASP A 27 -19.76 9.74 -18.01
N ALA A 28 -20.70 8.82 -18.22
CA ALA A 28 -22.14 9.04 -18.11
C ALA A 28 -22.63 9.17 -16.66
N GLN A 29 -21.77 8.90 -15.66
CA GLN A 29 -22.10 8.91 -14.23
C GLN A 29 -23.27 7.98 -13.87
N LEU A 30 -23.46 6.90 -14.64
CA LEU A 30 -24.53 5.95 -14.42
C LEU A 30 -24.06 4.79 -13.53
N PRO A 31 -24.89 4.33 -12.58
CA PRO A 31 -24.56 3.16 -11.78
C PRO A 31 -24.51 1.90 -12.65
N ASN A 32 -23.72 0.92 -12.23
CA ASN A 32 -23.61 -0.41 -12.86
C ASN A 32 -23.15 -0.40 -14.35
N GLN A 33 -22.54 0.68 -14.82
CA GLN A 33 -21.93 0.74 -16.15
C GLN A 33 -20.41 0.83 -16.04
N LEU A 34 -19.70 0.06 -16.88
CA LEU A 34 -18.24 0.05 -16.93
C LEU A 34 -17.74 0.19 -18.37
N GLU A 35 -17.00 1.26 -18.63
CA GLU A 35 -16.33 1.51 -19.90
C GLU A 35 -14.90 0.97 -19.87
N GLY A 36 -14.75 -0.29 -20.26
CA GLY A 36 -13.47 -1.01 -20.13
C GLY A 36 -12.26 -0.31 -20.79
N HIS A 37 -12.46 0.38 -21.91
CA HIS A 37 -11.37 1.14 -22.56
C HIS A 37 -10.93 2.34 -21.72
N SER A 38 -11.87 3.12 -21.18
CA SER A 38 -11.59 4.28 -20.32
C SER A 38 -10.90 3.84 -19.02
N VAL A 39 -11.47 2.84 -18.34
CA VAL A 39 -10.90 2.29 -17.10
C VAL A 39 -9.49 1.74 -17.33
N LYS A 40 -9.27 1.00 -18.42
CA LYS A 40 -7.92 0.52 -18.78
C LYS A 40 -6.95 1.66 -19.04
N GLY A 41 -7.42 2.76 -19.65
CA GLY A 41 -6.64 3.99 -19.81
C GLY A 41 -6.20 4.57 -18.48
N GLN A 42 -7.12 4.68 -17.52
CA GLN A 42 -6.85 5.17 -16.16
C GLN A 42 -5.84 4.28 -15.40
N VAL A 43 -5.99 2.96 -15.47
CA VAL A 43 -5.04 2.01 -14.87
C VAL A 43 -3.62 2.22 -15.40
N ARG A 44 -3.49 2.50 -16.70
CA ARG A 44 -2.19 2.76 -17.34
C ARG A 44 -1.63 4.13 -17.00
N SER A 45 -2.43 5.19 -17.07
CA SER A 45 -1.96 6.56 -16.79
C SER A 45 -1.59 6.76 -15.32
N ALA A 46 -2.28 6.09 -14.40
CA ALA A 46 -1.97 6.09 -12.98
C ALA A 46 -0.79 5.16 -12.60
N GLY A 47 -0.23 4.40 -13.55
CA GLY A 47 0.93 3.53 -13.30
C GLY A 47 0.62 2.32 -12.42
N LEU A 48 -0.64 1.90 -12.31
CA LEU A 48 -1.05 0.84 -11.36
C LEU A 48 -0.45 -0.53 -11.71
N THR A 49 -0.11 -0.76 -12.98
CA THR A 49 0.58 -1.98 -13.40
C THR A 49 1.96 -2.08 -12.74
N GLN A 50 2.71 -0.99 -12.70
CA GLN A 50 4.03 -0.91 -12.08
C GLN A 50 3.94 -0.96 -10.56
N VAL A 51 2.95 -0.27 -9.97
CA VAL A 51 2.66 -0.35 -8.53
C VAL A 51 2.41 -1.81 -8.14
N ALA A 52 1.53 -2.53 -8.85
CA ALA A 52 1.24 -3.94 -8.59
C ALA A 52 2.50 -4.83 -8.70
N GLN A 53 3.33 -4.62 -9.73
CA GLN A 53 4.58 -5.36 -9.90
C GLN A 53 5.57 -5.11 -8.75
N ARG A 54 5.65 -3.88 -8.24
CA ARG A 54 6.48 -3.53 -7.09
C ARG A 54 5.94 -4.15 -5.81
N CYS A 55 4.63 -4.05 -5.55
CA CYS A 55 3.99 -4.62 -4.37
C CYS A 55 4.18 -6.13 -4.26
N ALA A 56 4.31 -6.85 -5.38
CA ALA A 56 4.59 -8.29 -5.38
C ALA A 56 5.99 -8.67 -4.83
N ARG A 57 6.91 -7.71 -4.68
CA ARG A 57 8.32 -7.96 -4.31
C ARG A 57 8.82 -7.12 -3.14
N VAL A 58 8.04 -6.12 -2.71
CA VAL A 58 8.41 -5.24 -1.62
C VAL A 58 8.06 -5.88 -0.28
N TYR A 59 9.03 -5.90 0.63
CA TYR A 59 8.78 -6.13 2.04
C TYR A 59 8.53 -4.77 2.69
N GLU A 60 7.26 -4.40 2.82
CA GLU A 60 6.86 -3.06 3.27
C GLU A 60 7.00 -2.90 4.79
N VAL A 61 6.80 -3.98 5.54
CA VAL A 61 6.86 -3.96 7.00
C VAL A 61 8.25 -4.38 7.44
N GLY A 62 9.03 -3.41 7.94
CA GLY A 62 10.26 -3.65 8.66
C GLY A 62 10.02 -3.54 10.17
N MET A 63 10.66 -4.41 10.96
CA MET A 63 10.68 -4.30 12.41
C MET A 63 11.96 -4.90 12.98
N LEU A 64 12.32 -4.50 14.20
CA LEU A 64 13.44 -5.10 14.92
C LEU A 64 13.11 -6.53 15.33
N LEU A 65 14.11 -7.41 15.40
CA LEU A 65 13.91 -8.79 15.84
C LEU A 65 13.26 -8.86 17.23
N ALA A 66 13.70 -8.02 18.16
CA ALA A 66 13.13 -7.97 19.50
C ALA A 66 11.64 -7.59 19.49
N GLU A 67 11.24 -6.63 18.63
CA GLU A 67 9.84 -6.26 18.44
C GLU A 67 9.04 -7.42 17.86
N PHE A 68 9.59 -8.10 16.85
CA PHE A 68 8.96 -9.26 16.23
C PHE A 68 8.70 -10.37 17.27
N CYS A 69 9.71 -10.74 18.06
CA CYS A 69 9.57 -11.78 19.08
C CYS A 69 8.57 -11.38 20.17
N ALA A 70 8.59 -10.13 20.62
CA ALA A 70 7.63 -9.64 21.61
C ALA A 70 6.19 -9.65 21.06
N ARG A 71 6.00 -9.29 19.78
CA ARG A 71 4.69 -9.16 19.15
C ARG A 71 4.08 -10.50 18.73
N TYR A 72 4.90 -11.43 18.26
CA TYR A 72 4.43 -12.69 17.66
C TYR A 72 4.81 -13.95 18.46
N GLY A 73 5.57 -13.83 19.55
CA GLY A 73 6.10 -14.98 20.30
C GLY A 73 5.04 -15.97 20.74
N GLU A 74 3.95 -15.50 21.37
CA GLU A 74 2.85 -16.36 21.80
C GLU A 74 2.18 -17.08 20.61
N GLY A 75 1.93 -16.34 19.52
CA GLY A 75 1.34 -16.89 18.30
C GLY A 75 2.22 -17.92 17.60
N LEU A 76 3.54 -17.73 17.66
CA LEU A 76 4.53 -18.65 17.10
C LEU A 76 4.65 -19.91 17.97
N GLN A 77 4.67 -19.78 19.29
CA GLN A 77 4.69 -20.90 20.23
C GLN A 77 3.44 -21.79 20.09
N MET A 78 2.25 -21.19 19.98
CA MET A 78 1.01 -21.94 19.72
C MET A 78 1.07 -22.74 18.40
N ARG A 79 1.88 -22.31 17.44
CA ARG A 79 2.08 -22.98 16.15
C ARG A 79 3.28 -23.93 16.16
N GLY A 80 3.87 -24.19 17.32
CA GLY A 80 4.96 -25.15 17.50
C GLY A 80 6.36 -24.60 17.18
N ALA A 81 6.51 -23.29 17.00
CA ALA A 81 7.83 -22.69 16.91
C ALA A 81 8.45 -22.61 18.32
N THR A 82 9.57 -23.30 18.51
CA THR A 82 10.35 -23.25 19.75
C THR A 82 11.52 -22.28 19.59
N GLU A 83 11.98 -21.71 20.70
CA GLU A 83 13.27 -21.00 20.70
C GLU A 83 14.36 -21.98 20.23
N GLY A 84 15.20 -21.54 19.29
CA GLY A 84 16.35 -22.34 18.86
C GLY A 84 17.34 -22.44 20.00
N GLY A 85 17.57 -23.66 20.51
CA GLY A 85 18.66 -23.92 21.44
C GLY A 85 20.02 -23.74 20.78
N GLU A 86 21.04 -23.44 21.59
CA GLU A 86 22.46 -23.38 21.17
C GLU A 86 22.93 -24.68 20.50
#